data_AF-A0A954L6S5-F1
#
_entry.id   AF-A0A954L6S5-F1
#
_cell.length_a   1.000
_cell.length_b   1.000
_cell.length_c   1.000
_cell.angle_alpha   90.00
_cell.angle_beta   90.00
_cell.angle_gamma   90.00
#
_symmetry.space_group_name_H-M   'P 1'
#
loop_
_entity.id
_entity.type
_entity.pdbx_description
1 polymer ?
#
loop_
_entity_poly.entity_id
_entity_poly.type
_entity_poly.pdbx_seq_one_letter_code
_entity_poly.pdbx_strand_id
1 'polypeptide(L)'
;MVDFPPGFQPEHESPTASLSLLESMRKREQSAWSRFHSLYCPSIYVYCQRAGIDAASADDVCQEVLTAVTRGLPGFAKRSSIDSFRGWLYRIAANNIIDFFRKARTEVHGRGGEA
;
A
#
# COMPACT_ATOMS: atom_id res chain seq x y z
N MET A 1 -9.15 -5.62 -13.42
CA MET A 1 -9.50 -6.20 -12.10
C MET A 1 -8.19 -6.64 -11.50
N VAL A 2 -7.76 -6.10 -10.36
CA VAL A 2 -6.45 -6.46 -9.78
C VAL A 2 -6.60 -7.87 -9.23
N ASP A 3 -5.97 -8.83 -9.91
CA ASP A 3 -5.96 -10.23 -9.48
C ASP A 3 -5.04 -10.32 -8.25
N PHE A 4 -5.66 -10.46 -7.07
CA PHE A 4 -4.91 -10.80 -5.86
C PHE A 4 -4.38 -12.22 -6.05
N PRO A 5 -3.11 -12.50 -5.73
CA PRO A 5 -2.61 -13.86 -5.81
C PRO A 5 -3.54 -14.80 -4.99
N PRO A 6 -4.01 -15.91 -5.57
CA PRO A 6 -4.85 -16.86 -4.86
C PRO A 6 -4.07 -17.38 -3.64
N GLY A 7 -4.56 -17.06 -2.44
CA GLY A 7 -3.88 -17.34 -1.17
C GLY A 7 -3.52 -16.11 -0.33
N PHE A 8 -3.71 -14.87 -0.83
CA PHE A 8 -3.71 -13.68 0.04
C PHE A 8 -5.10 -13.45 0.65
N GLN A 9 -5.51 -14.38 1.50
CA GLN A 9 -6.60 -14.18 2.44
C GLN A 9 -5.94 -13.68 3.71
N PRO A 10 -6.03 -12.39 4.09
CA PRO A 10 -5.59 -11.97 5.41
C PRO A 10 -6.48 -12.69 6.43
N GLU A 11 -5.97 -13.78 6.99
CA GLU A 11 -6.62 -14.54 8.04
C GLU A 11 -7.04 -13.60 9.18
N HIS A 12 -8.21 -13.89 9.73
CA HIS A 12 -9.25 -12.95 10.16
C HIS A 12 -8.98 -12.16 11.46
N GLU A 13 -7.73 -12.03 11.92
CA GLU A 13 -7.43 -11.63 13.30
C GLU A 13 -6.48 -10.43 13.44
N SER A 14 -6.29 -9.66 12.35
CA SER A 14 -5.55 -8.39 12.42
C SER A 14 -6.52 -7.22 12.58
N PRO A 15 -6.34 -6.32 13.56
CA PRO A 15 -7.31 -5.28 13.90
C PRO A 15 -7.62 -4.44 12.66
N THR A 16 -8.87 -4.50 12.20
CA THR A 16 -9.40 -3.59 11.19
C THR A 16 -9.21 -2.16 11.72
N ALA A 17 -8.67 -1.26 10.88
CA ALA A 17 -8.61 0.16 11.22
C ALA A 17 -10.01 0.62 11.65
N SER A 18 -10.19 0.85 12.95
CA SER A 18 -11.46 1.28 13.51
C SER A 18 -11.84 2.62 12.90
N LEU A 19 -13.14 2.92 12.80
CA LEU A 19 -13.60 4.21 12.26
C LEU A 19 -12.89 5.39 12.95
N SER A 20 -12.71 5.31 14.28
CA SER A 20 -11.96 6.31 15.04
C SER A 20 -10.50 6.46 14.62
N LEU A 21 -9.80 5.39 14.21
CA LEU A 21 -8.43 5.49 13.70
C LEU A 21 -8.41 6.27 12.39
N LEU A 22 -9.35 5.99 11.49
CA LEU A 22 -9.47 6.69 10.20
C LEU A 22 -9.80 8.17 10.39
N GLU A 23 -10.68 8.49 11.34
CA GLU A 23 -11.01 9.87 11.69
C GLU A 23 -9.81 10.62 12.29
N SER A 24 -9.06 10.02 13.21
CA SER A 24 -7.84 10.64 13.75
C SER A 24 -6.75 10.81 12.68
N MET A 25 -6.61 9.85 11.74
CA MET A 25 -5.70 10.00 10.60
C MET A 25 -6.10 11.16 9.69
N ARG A 26 -7.41 11.36 9.44
CA ARG A 26 -7.93 12.52 8.69
C ARG A 26 -7.66 13.85 9.39
N LYS A 27 -7.69 13.87 10.73
CA LYS A 27 -7.29 15.01 11.56
C LYS A 27 -5.77 15.23 11.61
N ARG A 28 -4.99 14.41 10.89
CA ARG A 28 -3.51 14.43 10.87
C ARG A 28 -2.89 14.21 12.24
N GLU A 29 -3.55 13.46 13.12
CA GLU A 29 -2.98 13.15 14.43
C GLU A 29 -1.78 12.20 14.30
N GLN A 30 -0.64 12.62 14.86
CA GLN A 30 0.62 11.89 14.76
C GLN A 30 0.52 10.47 15.34
N SER A 31 -0.19 10.32 16.46
CA SER A 31 -0.42 9.02 17.12
C SER A 31 -1.22 8.06 16.26
N ALA A 32 -2.18 8.57 15.48
CA ALA A 32 -2.98 7.75 14.57
C ALA A 32 -2.16 7.28 13.36
N TRP A 33 -1.32 8.16 12.81
CA TRP A 33 -0.38 7.81 11.75
C TRP A 33 0.69 6.82 12.21
N SER A 34 1.22 6.98 13.42
CA SER A 34 2.18 6.04 14.02
C SER A 34 1.55 4.65 14.22
N ARG A 35 0.31 4.60 14.73
CA ARG A 35 -0.43 3.34 14.87
C ARG A 35 -0.72 2.69 13.52
N PHE A 36 -1.14 3.47 12.53
CA PHE A 36 -1.34 2.97 11.16
C PHE A 36 -0.04 2.38 10.58
N HIS A 37 1.08 3.09 10.73
CA HIS A 37 2.40 2.63 10.29
C HIS A 37 2.76 1.29 10.94
N SER A 38 2.67 1.19 12.28
CA SER A 38 2.98 -0.04 13.00
C SER A 38 2.09 -1.22 12.62
N LEU A 39 0.84 -0.98 12.23
CA LEU A 39 -0.11 -2.03 11.85
C LEU A 39 0.08 -2.53 10.42
N TYR A 40 0.39 -1.63 9.49
CA TYR A 40 0.32 -1.94 8.06
C TYR A 40 1.66 -1.98 7.35
N CYS A 41 2.70 -1.28 7.81
CA CYS A 41 4.02 -1.34 7.16
C CYS A 41 4.58 -2.76 7.10
N PRO A 42 4.55 -3.58 8.17
CA PRO A 42 5.05 -4.96 8.10
C PRO A 42 4.31 -5.80 7.06
N SER A 43 2.98 -5.63 6.96
CA SER A 43 2.17 -6.37 5.97
C SER A 43 2.44 -5.92 4.54
N ILE A 44 2.60 -4.61 4.30
CA ILE A 44 2.93 -4.06 2.99
C ILE A 44 4.34 -4.48 2.58
N TYR A 45 5.29 -4.48 3.52
CA TYR A 45 6.67 -4.91 3.28
C TYR A 45 6.72 -6.40 2.89
N VAL A 46 6.03 -7.27 3.61
CA VAL A 46 5.90 -8.70 3.23
C VAL A 46 5.23 -8.85 1.87
N TYR A 47 4.22 -8.03 1.56
CA TYR A 47 3.56 -8.04 0.26
C TYR A 47 4.51 -7.64 -0.88
N CYS A 48 5.36 -6.64 -0.67
CA CYS A 48 6.40 -6.25 -1.64
C CYS A 48 7.44 -7.36 -1.85
N GLN A 49 7.94 -7.97 -0.76
CA GLN A 49 8.89 -9.08 -0.87
C GLN A 49 8.29 -10.29 -1.59
N ARG A 50 7.02 -10.62 -1.33
CA ARG A 50 6.32 -11.70 -2.03
C ARG A 50 6.10 -11.40 -3.52
N ALA A 51 6.05 -10.13 -3.89
CA ALA A 51 6.00 -9.71 -5.28
C ALA A 51 7.38 -9.74 -5.97
N GLY A 52 8.47 -10.06 -5.26
CA GLY A 52 9.82 -10.13 -5.79
C GLY A 52 10.59 -8.81 -5.73
N ILE A 53 10.14 -7.85 -4.92
CA ILE A 53 10.85 -6.58 -4.68
C ILE A 53 11.91 -6.79 -3.58
N ASP A 54 13.14 -6.34 -3.84
CA ASP A 54 14.23 -6.38 -2.86
C ASP A 54 13.94 -5.50 -1.62
N ALA A 55 14.58 -5.80 -0.49
CA ALA A 55 14.40 -5.08 0.77
C ALA A 55 14.56 -3.55 0.63
N ALA A 56 15.56 -3.07 -0.12
CA ALA A 56 15.80 -1.64 -0.29
C ALA A 56 14.65 -0.96 -1.04
N SER A 57 14.20 -1.59 -2.13
CA SER A 57 13.08 -1.08 -2.93
C SER A 57 11.73 -1.28 -2.23
N ALA A 58 11.60 -2.27 -1.35
CA ALA A 58 10.39 -2.51 -0.58
C ALA A 58 10.14 -1.39 0.43
N ASP A 59 11.19 -0.80 1.02
CA ASP A 59 11.06 0.38 1.87
C ASP A 59 10.56 1.60 1.08
N ASP A 60 11.12 1.82 -0.12
CA ASP A 60 10.69 2.89 -1.04
C ASP A 60 9.22 2.74 -1.44
N VAL A 61 8.81 1.53 -1.85
CA VAL A 61 7.41 1.24 -2.17
C VAL A 61 6.50 1.41 -0.95
N CYS A 62 6.94 1.03 0.25
CA CYS A 62 6.20 1.30 1.48
C CYS A 62 5.97 2.81 1.67
N GLN A 63 7.00 3.66 1.49
CA GLN A 63 6.86 5.11 1.58
C GLN A 63 5.86 5.67 0.56
N GLU A 64 5.90 5.19 -0.69
CA GLU A 64 4.95 5.60 -1.72
C GLU A 64 3.52 5.18 -1.39
N VAL A 65 3.33 3.99 -0.81
CA VAL A 65 2.02 3.55 -0.32
C VAL A 65 1.51 4.45 0.80
N LEU A 66 2.34 4.77 1.80
CA LEU A 66 1.96 5.69 2.89
C LEU A 66 1.59 7.08 2.36
N THR A 67 2.34 7.57 1.39
CA THR A 67 2.08 8.85 0.71
C THR A 67 0.77 8.83 -0.05
N ALA A 68 0.51 7.77 -0.82
CA ALA A 68 -0.74 7.59 -1.55
C ALA A 68 -1.94 7.47 -0.61
N VAL A 69 -1.79 6.78 0.53
CA VAL A 69 -2.82 6.71 1.58
C VAL A 69 -3.11 8.09 2.15
N THR A 70 -2.09 8.87 2.49
CA THR A 70 -2.24 10.23 3.02
C THR A 70 -3.00 11.14 2.06
N ARG A 71 -2.72 11.02 0.75
CA ARG A 71 -3.40 11.80 -0.30
C ARG A 71 -4.81 11.31 -0.58
N GLY A 72 -5.05 10.00 -0.52
CA GLY A 72 -6.34 9.38 -0.85
C GLY A 72 -7.34 9.30 0.30
N LEU A 73 -6.86 9.32 1.56
CA LEU A 73 -7.69 9.17 2.76
C LEU A 73 -8.81 10.23 2.89
N PRO A 74 -8.63 11.51 2.53
CA PRO A 74 -9.70 12.49 2.55
C PRO A 74 -10.88 12.13 1.62
N GLY A 75 -10.57 11.51 0.48
CA GLY A 75 -11.58 11.05 -0.50
C GLY A 75 -12.09 9.63 -0.25
N PHE A 76 -11.45 8.86 0.63
CA PHE A 76 -11.90 7.53 1.01
C PHE A 76 -13.18 7.64 1.82
N ALA A 77 -14.34 7.43 1.20
CA ALA A 77 -15.61 7.26 1.89
C ALA A 77 -15.94 5.77 1.98
N LYS A 78 -16.17 5.26 3.19
CA LYS A 78 -16.68 3.90 3.40
C LYS A 78 -18.09 3.82 2.82
N ARG A 79 -18.21 3.45 1.55
CA ARG A 79 -19.47 3.50 0.78
C ARG A 79 -20.34 2.25 0.96
N SER A 80 -19.77 1.17 1.49
CA SER A 80 -20.48 -0.08 1.81
C SER A 80 -19.73 -0.90 2.87
N SER A 81 -20.41 -1.86 3.50
CA SER A 81 -19.80 -2.83 4.44
C SER A 81 -18.76 -3.73 3.78
N ILE A 82 -18.79 -3.84 2.46
CA ILE A 82 -17.85 -4.63 1.63
C ILE A 82 -16.56 -3.84 1.33
N ASP A 83 -16.64 -2.50 1.25
CA ASP A 83 -15.49 -1.62 1.05
C ASP A 83 -14.73 -1.40 2.36
N SER A 84 -13.88 -2.38 2.68
CA SER A 84 -12.97 -2.28 3.82
C SER A 84 -11.77 -1.40 3.49
N PHE A 85 -11.36 -0.57 4.46
CA PHE A 85 -10.12 0.23 4.37
C PHE A 85 -8.90 -0.63 3.98
N ARG A 86 -8.85 -1.88 4.48
CA ARG A 86 -7.83 -2.87 4.09
C ARG A 86 -7.82 -3.15 2.59
N GLY A 87 -8.98 -3.41 1.98
CA GLY A 87 -9.08 -3.68 0.55
C GLY A 87 -8.64 -2.49 -0.30
N TRP A 88 -9.03 -1.28 0.11
CA TRP A 88 -8.56 -0.04 -0.51
C TRP A 88 -7.04 0.14 -0.34
N LEU A 89 -6.50 -0.10 0.85
CA LEU A 89 -5.06 -0.04 1.13
C LEU A 89 -4.26 -1.02 0.27
N TYR A 90 -4.68 -2.28 0.20
CA TYR A 90 -3.98 -3.27 -0.63
C TYR A 90 -4.11 -2.97 -2.12
N ARG A 91 -5.19 -2.32 -2.56
CA ARG A 91 -5.31 -1.82 -3.93
C ARG A 91 -4.28 -0.73 -4.21
N ILE A 92 -4.05 0.19 -3.26
CA ILE A 92 -2.97 1.18 -3.36
C ILE A 92 -1.61 0.48 -3.41
N ALA A 93 -1.36 -0.49 -2.52
CA ALA A 93 -0.11 -1.23 -2.49
C ALA A 93 0.16 -1.97 -3.82
N ALA A 94 -0.83 -2.70 -4.33
CA ALA A 94 -0.73 -3.37 -5.61
C ALA A 94 -0.44 -2.40 -6.77
N ASN A 95 -1.10 -1.23 -6.78
CA ASN A 95 -0.86 -0.23 -7.81
C ASN A 95 0.56 0.34 -7.76
N ASN A 96 1.12 0.55 -6.56
CA ASN A 96 2.51 0.99 -6.40
C ASN A 96 3.52 -0.10 -6.81
N ILE A 97 3.26 -1.37 -6.48
CA ILE A 97 4.09 -2.50 -6.93
C ILE A 97 4.10 -2.59 -8.47
N ILE A 98 2.94 -2.47 -9.10
CA ILE A 98 2.85 -2.46 -10.57
C ILE A 98 3.62 -1.29 -11.16
N ASP A 99 3.49 -0.10 -10.56
CA ASP A 99 4.22 1.10 -10.99
C ASP A 99 5.74 0.94 -10.85
N PHE A 100 6.20 0.33 -9.76
CA PHE A 100 7.61 0.00 -9.52
C PHE A 100 8.17 -0.89 -10.64
N PHE A 101 7.51 -2.01 -10.96
CA PHE A 101 7.95 -2.88 -12.04
C PHE A 101 7.86 -2.23 -13.42
N ARG A 102 6.87 -1.34 -13.62
CA ARG A 102 6.75 -0.56 -14.86
C ARG A 102 7.93 0.38 -15.04
N LYS A 103 8.32 1.13 -14.00
CA LYS A 103 9.48 2.04 -14.00
C LYS A 103 10.79 1.29 -14.23
N ALA A 104 11.00 0.19 -13.50
CA ALA A 104 12.20 -0.65 -13.65
C ALA A 104 12.38 -1.16 -15.08
N ARG A 105 11.29 -1.52 -15.78
CA ARG A 105 11.34 -1.94 -17.19
C ARG A 105 11.68 -0.79 -18.14
N THR A 106 11.23 0.43 -17.85
CA THR A 106 11.53 1.62 -18.66
C THR A 106 12.99 2.06 -18.49
N GLU A 107 13.53 1.99 -17.27
CA GLU A 107 14.93 2.34 -16.99
C GLU A 107 15.93 1.39 -17.67
N VAL A 108 15.61 0.09 -17.74
CA VAL A 108 16.41 -0.90 -18.48
C VAL A 108 16.39 -0.64 -20.00
N HIS A 109 15.34 -0.02 -20.54
CA HIS A 109 15.24 0.30 -21.97
C HIS A 109 15.84 1.67 -22.35
N GLY A 110 16.23 2.48 -21.36
CA GLY A 110 16.78 3.83 -21.57
C GLY A 110 18.30 3.92 -21.68
N ARG A 111 19.04 2.83 -21.51
CA ARG A 111 20.53 2.82 -21.48
C ARG A 111 21.17 2.14 -22.69
N GLY A 112 20.51 2.14 -23.84
CA GLY A 112 20.96 1.46 -25.06
C GLY A 112 20.90 2.32 -26.33
N GLY A 113 21.03 3.64 -26.22
CA GLY A 113 20.86 4.57 -27.34
C GLY A 113 21.98 5.60 -27.42
N GLU A 114 23.22 5.16 -27.55
CA GLU A 114 24.34 6.01 -27.99
C GLU A 114 25.10 5.29 -29.10
N ALA A 115 24.83 5.70 -30.33
CA ALA A 115 25.61 5.41 -31.54
C ALA A 115 25.68 6.69 -32.38
#